data_AF-A0A6I7QRG8-F1
#
_entry.id   AF-A0A6I7QRG8-F1
#
_cell.length_a   1.000
_cell.length_b   1.000
_cell.length_c   1.000
_cell.angle_alpha   90.00
_cell.angle_beta   90.00
_cell.angle_gamma   90.00
#
_symmetry.space_group_name_H-M   'P 1'
#
loop_
_entity.id
_entity.type
_entity.pdbx_description
1 polymer ?
#
loop_
_entity_poly.entity_id
_entity_poly.type
_entity_poly.pdbx_seq_one_letter_code
_entity_poly.pdbx_strand_id
1 'polypeptide(L)'
;MVTGAASAHHDPQVLVPYGGPEPDPAYLDVFVYLRPESNGVEVESAVLSVIQHCAEYRSGINLIYLANVPGDYIVRNRIIERHYATRLFFGVHGGSAFSSDMKRQFELFYGVPFEQDRVIGAFEALRRFEWDPEELFRLWVENDALVHIAGQNIKRYNGIYIVNYDVPALLHKNNAGTDIAVMAFRTREGYPHFFHLAHQMRSTLVERGLLRQGVPIARAVHISRSPFEQLIDTRDYLIRQDGSPATPADSSFGRYLLDRAVPLAVVQGFMDHPICEFDFGEGLPRDQSLLELCEGFNYEDCLHMLPMIRSQLTAPGSPFL
;
A
#
# COMPACT_ATOMS: atom_id res chain seq x y z
N MET A 1 -5.04 -2.54 -43.54
CA MET A 1 -4.31 -1.46 -42.85
C MET A 1 -5.29 -0.77 -41.93
N VAL A 2 -5.29 -1.12 -40.64
CA VAL A 2 -6.07 -0.40 -39.64
C VAL A 2 -5.17 0.73 -39.15
N THR A 3 -5.48 1.96 -39.56
CA THR A 3 -4.88 3.17 -38.99
C THR A 3 -5.34 3.25 -37.54
N GLY A 4 -4.52 2.77 -36.62
CA GLY A 4 -4.74 2.94 -35.19
C GLY A 4 -4.74 4.43 -34.89
N ALA A 5 -5.89 4.97 -34.49
CA ALA A 5 -5.96 6.31 -33.93
C ALA A 5 -5.01 6.33 -32.72
N ALA A 6 -4.08 7.28 -32.69
CA ALA A 6 -3.27 7.53 -31.51
C ALA A 6 -4.24 7.84 -30.38
N SER A 7 -4.33 6.94 -29.40
CA SER A 7 -5.05 7.17 -28.15
C SER A 7 -4.47 8.45 -27.55
N ALA A 8 -5.30 9.49 -27.39
CA ALA A 8 -4.90 10.66 -26.61
C ALA A 8 -4.53 10.15 -25.21
N HIS A 9 -3.31 10.44 -24.78
CA HIS A 9 -2.87 10.12 -23.42
C HIS A 9 -3.58 11.05 -22.46
N HIS A 10 -4.19 10.50 -21.42
CA HIS A 10 -4.88 11.30 -20.42
C HIS A 10 -3.94 11.59 -19.25
N ASP A 11 -3.71 12.87 -18.99
CA ASP A 11 -2.97 13.30 -17.81
C ASP A 11 -3.92 13.46 -16.60
N PRO A 12 -3.42 13.33 -15.36
CA PRO A 12 -4.23 13.46 -14.16
C PRO A 12 -4.92 14.82 -14.06
N GLN A 13 -6.17 14.81 -13.60
CA GLN A 13 -6.93 16.04 -13.35
C GLN A 13 -6.91 16.35 -11.87
N VAL A 14 -6.12 17.36 -11.48
CA VAL A 14 -6.04 17.84 -10.09
C VAL A 14 -7.19 18.83 -9.84
N LEU A 15 -8.13 18.44 -8.99
CA LEU A 15 -9.32 19.22 -8.62
C LEU A 15 -9.06 20.09 -7.38
N VAL A 16 -8.34 19.54 -6.41
CA VAL A 16 -7.84 20.27 -5.24
C VAL A 16 -6.32 20.10 -5.22
N PRO A 17 -5.54 21.16 -5.50
CA PRO A 17 -4.09 21.06 -5.51
C PRO A 17 -3.56 20.92 -4.08
N TYR A 18 -2.54 20.08 -3.92
CA TYR A 18 -1.84 19.94 -2.65
C TYR A 18 -1.10 21.23 -2.31
N GLY A 19 -1.43 21.83 -1.17
CA GLY A 19 -0.90 23.13 -0.74
C GLY A 19 0.55 23.12 -0.24
N GLY A 20 1.17 21.94 -0.13
CA GLY A 20 2.50 21.76 0.44
C GLY A 20 2.49 21.06 1.80
N PRO A 21 3.67 20.67 2.30
CA PRO A 21 3.82 19.96 3.58
C PRO A 21 3.38 20.84 4.76
N GLU A 22 2.78 20.21 5.77
CA GLU A 22 2.50 20.84 7.07
C GLU A 22 3.75 20.85 7.95
N PRO A 23 4.21 22.02 8.44
CA PRO A 23 5.33 22.08 9.37
C PRO A 23 5.01 21.59 10.79
N ASP A 24 3.75 21.64 11.25
CA ASP A 24 3.36 21.14 12.57
C ASP A 24 3.22 19.59 12.56
N PRO A 25 4.07 18.84 13.28
CA PRO A 25 4.04 17.37 13.27
C PRO A 25 2.83 16.77 13.99
N ALA A 26 2.01 17.59 14.65
CA ALA A 26 0.72 17.15 15.18
C ALA A 26 -0.29 16.85 14.05
N TYR A 27 -0.05 17.32 12.83
CA TYR A 27 -0.86 17.01 11.68
C TYR A 27 -0.24 15.89 10.85
N LEU A 28 -1.07 14.93 10.48
CA LEU A 28 -0.73 13.83 9.58
C LEU A 28 -1.49 14.02 8.27
N ASP A 29 -0.89 13.68 7.13
CA ASP A 29 -1.65 13.50 5.89
C ASP A 29 -1.99 12.02 5.70
N VAL A 30 -3.24 11.73 5.39
CA VAL A 30 -3.78 10.39 5.14
C VAL A 30 -4.32 10.35 3.72
N PHE A 31 -3.75 9.50 2.86
CA PHE A 31 -4.30 9.30 1.53
C PHE A 31 -5.45 8.31 1.58
N VAL A 32 -6.48 8.58 0.77
CA VAL A 32 -7.62 7.70 0.55
C VAL A 32 -7.87 7.65 -0.95
N TYR A 33 -7.88 6.46 -1.53
CA TYR A 33 -8.26 6.31 -2.93
C TYR A 33 -9.11 5.08 -3.17
N LEU A 34 -10.01 5.20 -4.15
CA LEU A 34 -10.91 4.11 -4.51
C LEU A 34 -10.12 3.05 -5.29
N ARG A 35 -10.32 1.78 -4.93
CA ARG A 35 -9.79 0.68 -5.73
C ARG A 35 -10.56 0.56 -7.05
N PRO A 36 -9.92 0.06 -8.12
CA PRO A 36 -10.56 -0.19 -9.42
C PRO A 36 -11.95 -0.83 -9.35
N GLU A 37 -12.12 -1.85 -8.49
CA GLU A 37 -13.35 -2.64 -8.40
C GLU A 37 -14.56 -1.91 -7.83
N SER A 38 -14.31 -0.79 -7.16
CA SER A 38 -15.30 0.03 -6.49
C SER A 38 -15.21 1.50 -6.92
N ASN A 39 -14.42 1.80 -7.94
CA ASN A 39 -14.32 3.17 -8.43
C ASN A 39 -15.65 3.56 -9.08
N GLY A 40 -16.23 4.65 -8.60
CA GLY A 40 -17.53 5.12 -9.02
C GLY A 40 -18.03 6.26 -8.14
N VAL A 41 -18.77 7.18 -8.76
CA VAL A 41 -19.25 8.42 -8.13
C VAL A 41 -20.06 8.14 -6.85
N GLU A 42 -20.83 7.05 -6.81
CA GLU A 42 -21.63 6.68 -5.64
C GLU A 42 -20.77 6.25 -4.44
N VAL A 43 -19.69 5.49 -4.70
CA VAL A 43 -18.74 5.05 -3.67
C VAL A 43 -17.94 6.25 -3.17
N GLU A 44 -17.45 7.10 -4.07
CA GLU A 44 -16.76 8.35 -3.73
C GLU A 44 -17.64 9.22 -2.83
N SER A 45 -18.89 9.45 -3.27
CA SER A 45 -19.86 10.26 -2.52
C SER A 45 -20.20 9.66 -1.17
N ALA A 46 -20.29 8.33 -1.07
CA ALA A 46 -20.53 7.65 0.21
C ALA A 46 -19.35 7.83 1.17
N VAL A 47 -18.12 7.61 0.71
CA VAL A 47 -16.89 7.77 1.50
C VAL A 47 -16.73 9.23 1.96
N LEU A 48 -16.84 10.18 1.03
CA LEU A 48 -16.76 11.62 1.34
C LEU A 48 -17.85 12.05 2.30
N SER A 49 -19.08 11.51 2.16
CA SER A 49 -20.17 11.87 3.07
C SER A 49 -19.87 11.48 4.52
N VAL A 50 -19.20 10.35 4.78
CA VAL A 50 -18.81 9.99 6.15
C VAL A 50 -17.84 11.01 6.72
N ILE A 51 -16.83 11.39 5.95
CA ILE A 51 -15.82 12.36 6.39
C ILE A 51 -16.47 13.72 6.61
N GLN A 52 -17.30 14.21 5.69
CA GLN A 52 -17.92 15.54 5.79
C GLN A 52 -18.92 15.69 6.95
N HIS A 53 -19.53 14.59 7.40
CA HIS A 53 -20.54 14.59 8.46
C HIS A 53 -19.96 14.25 9.84
N CYS A 54 -18.68 13.89 9.97
CA CYS A 54 -18.05 13.75 11.29
C CYS A 54 -17.89 15.14 11.96
N ALA A 55 -17.97 15.18 13.28
CA ALA A 55 -17.94 16.44 14.03
C ALA A 55 -16.59 17.16 13.84
N GLU A 56 -15.54 16.37 13.70
CA GLU A 56 -14.14 16.75 13.60
C GLU A 56 -13.80 17.34 12.22
N TYR A 57 -14.62 17.12 11.18
CA TYR A 57 -14.35 17.64 9.84
C TYR A 57 -14.16 19.16 9.80
N ARG A 58 -14.87 19.90 10.65
CA ARG A 58 -14.79 21.37 10.66
C ARG A 58 -13.59 21.92 11.45
N SER A 59 -12.96 21.11 12.29
CA SER A 59 -11.95 21.57 13.25
C SER A 59 -10.62 20.81 13.18
N GLY A 60 -10.62 19.62 12.58
CA GLY A 60 -9.53 18.65 12.73
C GLY A 60 -9.20 17.84 11.48
N ILE A 61 -10.05 17.79 10.44
CA ILE A 61 -9.81 17.03 9.21
C ILE A 61 -10.09 17.89 7.97
N ASN A 62 -9.08 18.14 7.14
CA ASN A 62 -9.20 18.97 5.94
C ASN A 62 -8.88 18.18 4.67
N LEU A 63 -9.72 18.27 3.65
CA LEU A 63 -9.37 17.79 2.31
C LEU A 63 -8.30 18.72 1.71
N ILE A 64 -7.10 18.20 1.49
CA ILE A 64 -5.96 18.98 1.00
C ILE A 64 -5.48 18.57 -0.39
N TYR A 65 -5.95 17.46 -0.93
CA TYR A 65 -5.67 17.02 -2.28
C TYR A 65 -6.82 16.19 -2.81
N LEU A 66 -7.18 16.40 -4.08
CA LEU A 66 -8.14 15.59 -4.81
C LEU A 66 -7.73 15.59 -6.28
N ALA A 67 -7.54 14.40 -6.85
CA ALA A 67 -7.27 14.23 -8.27
C ALA A 67 -7.99 12.99 -8.82
N ASN A 68 -8.40 13.07 -10.09
CA ASN A 68 -8.70 11.88 -10.88
C ASN A 68 -7.43 11.45 -11.63
N VAL A 69 -6.99 10.21 -11.42
CA VAL A 69 -5.78 9.65 -12.03
C VAL A 69 -6.20 8.62 -13.08
N PRO A 70 -5.99 8.91 -14.38
CA PRO A 70 -6.36 8.01 -15.46
C PRO A 70 -5.63 6.67 -15.42
N GLY A 71 -6.31 5.60 -15.81
CA GLY A 71 -5.73 4.26 -15.84
C GLY A 71 -4.52 4.13 -16.78
N ASP A 72 -4.54 4.81 -17.92
CA ASP A 72 -3.41 4.82 -18.88
C ASP A 72 -2.19 5.55 -18.31
N TYR A 73 -2.40 6.61 -17.51
CA TYR A 73 -1.34 7.26 -16.75
C TYR A 73 -0.71 6.31 -15.73
N ILE A 74 -1.53 5.55 -14.99
CA ILE A 74 -1.09 4.56 -13.99
C ILE A 74 -0.19 3.50 -14.64
N VAL A 75 -0.64 2.92 -15.75
CA VAL A 75 0.10 1.88 -16.48
C VAL A 75 1.39 2.44 -17.08
N ARG A 76 1.34 3.59 -17.75
CA ARG A 76 2.51 4.22 -18.39
C ARG A 76 3.61 4.54 -17.38
N ASN A 77 3.24 5.00 -16.20
CA ASN A 77 4.17 5.36 -15.13
C ASN A 77 4.47 4.20 -14.16
N ARG A 78 3.95 3.00 -14.46
CA ARG A 78 4.14 1.76 -13.67
C ARG A 78 3.86 1.96 -12.18
N ILE A 79 2.81 2.72 -11.88
CA ILE A 79 2.52 3.18 -10.52
C ILE A 79 2.26 1.98 -9.62
N ILE A 80 1.45 1.01 -10.07
CA ILE A 80 1.10 -0.17 -9.27
C ILE A 80 2.30 -1.09 -9.06
N GLU A 81 3.11 -1.33 -10.09
CA GLU A 81 4.32 -2.16 -9.94
C GLU A 81 5.33 -1.54 -8.98
N ARG A 82 5.49 -0.20 -9.02
CA ARG A 82 6.38 0.52 -8.11
C ARG A 82 5.81 0.57 -6.69
N HIS A 83 4.51 0.81 -6.56
CA HIS A 83 3.80 0.87 -5.28
C HIS A 83 3.86 -0.47 -4.53
N TYR A 84 3.74 -1.59 -5.26
CA TYR A 84 3.80 -2.94 -4.70
C TYR A 84 5.12 -3.66 -5.01
N ALA A 85 6.21 -2.94 -5.29
CA ALA A 85 7.46 -3.51 -5.80
C ALA A 85 8.02 -4.64 -4.94
N THR A 86 8.05 -4.47 -3.62
CA THR A 86 8.52 -5.52 -2.70
C THR A 86 7.63 -6.76 -2.79
N ARG A 87 6.30 -6.59 -2.78
CA ARG A 87 5.38 -7.72 -2.85
C ARG A 87 5.43 -8.43 -4.20
N LEU A 88 5.64 -7.66 -5.26
CA LEU A 88 5.87 -8.17 -6.62
C LEU A 88 7.15 -9.02 -6.67
N PHE A 89 8.25 -8.53 -6.11
CA PHE A 89 9.51 -9.28 -6.02
C PHE A 89 9.31 -10.64 -5.33
N PHE A 90 8.72 -10.66 -4.14
CA PHE A 90 8.42 -11.91 -3.43
C PHE A 90 7.39 -12.78 -4.16
N GLY A 91 6.43 -12.18 -4.87
CA GLY A 91 5.45 -12.90 -5.69
C GLY A 91 6.07 -13.56 -6.93
N VAL A 92 7.19 -13.04 -7.44
CA VAL A 92 7.95 -13.65 -8.55
C VAL A 92 8.91 -14.72 -8.04
N HIS A 93 9.60 -14.47 -6.93
CA HIS A 93 10.71 -15.31 -6.45
C HIS A 93 10.31 -16.33 -5.37
N GLY A 94 9.14 -16.18 -4.74
CA GLY A 94 8.67 -17.08 -3.70
C GLY A 94 9.68 -17.22 -2.56
N GLY A 95 9.91 -18.47 -2.14
CA GLY A 95 10.79 -18.81 -1.02
C GLY A 95 12.27 -18.48 -1.24
N SER A 96 12.73 -18.32 -2.50
CA SER A 96 14.12 -17.95 -2.75
C SER A 96 14.44 -16.51 -2.33
N ALA A 97 13.43 -15.66 -2.16
CA ALA A 97 13.56 -14.30 -1.67
C ALA A 97 13.60 -14.19 -0.13
N PHE A 98 13.31 -15.28 0.59
CA PHE A 98 13.19 -15.23 2.04
C PHE A 98 14.57 -15.14 2.70
N SER A 99 14.68 -14.23 3.66
CA SER A 99 15.81 -14.19 4.60
C SER A 99 15.79 -15.38 5.56
N SER A 100 16.86 -15.57 6.32
CA SER A 100 16.91 -16.59 7.36
C SER A 100 15.86 -16.38 8.45
N ASP A 101 15.57 -15.13 8.83
CA ASP A 101 14.55 -14.85 9.85
C ASP A 101 13.12 -15.10 9.32
N MET A 102 12.83 -14.72 8.07
CA MET A 102 11.56 -15.05 7.44
C MET A 102 11.32 -16.56 7.35
N LYS A 103 12.36 -17.35 7.01
CA LYS A 103 12.29 -18.82 7.00
C LYS A 103 11.97 -19.35 8.39
N ARG A 104 12.65 -18.86 9.43
CA ARG A 104 12.37 -19.24 10.82
C ARG A 104 10.93 -18.89 11.24
N GLN A 105 10.46 -17.68 10.90
CA GLN A 105 9.07 -17.25 11.19
C GLN A 105 8.05 -18.17 10.48
N PHE A 106 8.33 -18.54 9.23
CA PHE A 106 7.53 -19.48 8.46
C PHE A 106 7.45 -20.85 9.14
N GLU A 107 8.60 -21.42 9.53
CA GLU A 107 8.68 -22.73 10.18
C GLU A 107 7.94 -22.74 11.52
N LEU A 108 8.09 -21.66 12.29
CA LEU A 108 7.40 -21.47 13.57
C LEU A 108 5.89 -21.44 13.40
N PHE A 109 5.37 -20.71 12.40
CA PHE A 109 3.93 -20.58 12.19
C PHE A 109 3.31 -21.88 11.65
N TYR A 110 3.90 -22.48 10.61
CA TYR A 110 3.32 -23.65 9.95
C TYR A 110 3.67 -24.98 10.60
N GLY A 111 4.65 -25.00 11.51
CA GLY A 111 5.10 -26.22 12.19
C GLY A 111 5.75 -27.24 11.25
N VAL A 112 6.29 -26.79 10.11
CA VAL A 112 7.01 -27.64 9.15
C VAL A 112 8.34 -27.01 8.74
N PRO A 113 9.33 -27.79 8.30
CA PRO A 113 10.58 -27.25 7.76
C PRO A 113 10.35 -26.37 6.52
N PHE A 114 11.22 -25.37 6.34
CA PHE A 114 11.21 -24.53 5.16
C PHE A 114 11.85 -25.27 3.97
N GLU A 115 11.01 -25.67 3.02
CA GLU A 115 11.41 -26.33 1.78
C GLU A 115 11.19 -25.34 0.62
N GLN A 116 12.29 -24.82 0.05
CA GLN A 116 12.25 -23.72 -0.93
C GLN A 116 11.37 -24.04 -2.16
N ASP A 117 11.34 -25.29 -2.61
CA ASP A 117 10.54 -25.78 -3.73
C ASP A 117 9.03 -25.87 -3.44
N ARG A 118 8.63 -25.77 -2.16
CA ARG A 118 7.23 -25.74 -1.72
C ARG A 118 6.73 -24.35 -1.40
N VAL A 119 7.62 -23.38 -1.23
CA VAL A 119 7.27 -21.98 -1.02
C VAL A 119 7.43 -21.23 -2.35
N ILE A 120 6.34 -21.14 -3.11
CA ILE A 120 6.36 -20.60 -4.47
C ILE A 120 5.74 -19.20 -4.50
N GLY A 121 6.18 -18.41 -5.48
CA GLY A 121 5.57 -17.11 -5.75
C GLY A 121 4.20 -17.24 -6.42
N ALA A 122 3.35 -16.22 -6.30
CA ALA A 122 2.03 -16.18 -6.93
C ALA A 122 2.05 -16.46 -8.44
N PHE A 123 3.03 -15.95 -9.20
CA PHE A 123 3.09 -16.19 -10.65
C PHE A 123 3.45 -17.63 -11.01
N GLU A 124 4.23 -18.32 -10.16
CA GLU A 124 4.45 -19.75 -10.32
C GLU A 124 3.20 -20.55 -10.00
N ALA A 125 2.44 -20.16 -8.97
CA ALA A 125 1.18 -20.80 -8.63
C ALA A 125 0.18 -20.75 -9.79
N LEU A 126 0.03 -19.60 -10.47
CA LEU A 126 -0.83 -19.48 -11.66
C LEU A 126 -0.47 -20.52 -12.74
N ARG A 127 0.82 -20.66 -13.05
CA ARG A 127 1.29 -21.64 -14.04
C ARG A 127 1.08 -23.08 -13.59
N ARG A 128 1.36 -23.37 -12.31
CA ARG A 128 1.32 -24.73 -11.75
C ARG A 128 -0.10 -25.27 -11.63
N PHE A 129 -1.05 -24.41 -11.28
CA PHE A 129 -2.45 -24.80 -11.09
C PHE A 129 -3.34 -24.47 -12.29
N GLU A 130 -2.77 -23.91 -13.36
CA GLU A 130 -3.49 -23.44 -14.55
C GLU A 130 -4.63 -22.46 -14.21
N TRP A 131 -4.37 -21.59 -13.23
CA TRP A 131 -5.32 -20.60 -12.75
C TRP A 131 -5.10 -19.23 -13.38
N ASP A 132 -6.18 -18.48 -13.50
CA ASP A 132 -6.13 -17.05 -13.73
C ASP A 132 -5.88 -16.25 -12.43
N PRO A 133 -5.51 -14.96 -12.52
CA PRO A 133 -5.29 -14.11 -11.35
C PRO A 133 -6.48 -14.02 -10.38
N GLU A 134 -7.71 -14.04 -10.88
CA GLU A 134 -8.93 -13.94 -10.07
C GLU A 134 -9.22 -15.25 -9.33
N GLU A 135 -8.99 -16.40 -9.95
CA GLU A 135 -9.09 -17.71 -9.32
C GLU A 135 -8.13 -17.83 -8.13
N LEU A 136 -6.86 -17.45 -8.31
CA LEU A 136 -5.88 -17.44 -7.23
C LEU A 136 -6.26 -16.45 -6.12
N PHE A 137 -6.76 -15.27 -6.48
CA PHE A 137 -7.21 -14.26 -5.52
C PHE A 137 -8.39 -14.74 -4.65
N ARG A 138 -9.32 -15.48 -5.25
CA ARG A 138 -10.51 -16.04 -4.60
C ARG A 138 -10.25 -17.30 -3.80
N LEU A 139 -9.04 -17.88 -3.90
CA LEU A 139 -8.65 -19.04 -3.12
C LEU A 139 -8.89 -18.77 -1.63
N TRP A 140 -9.87 -19.46 -1.04
CA TRP A 140 -10.15 -19.37 0.38
C TRP A 140 -9.33 -20.41 1.13
N VAL A 141 -8.76 -20.01 2.27
CA VAL A 141 -8.03 -20.90 3.18
C VAL A 141 -8.45 -20.58 4.61
N GLU A 142 -8.30 -21.56 5.49
CA GLU A 142 -8.50 -21.36 6.93
C GLU A 142 -7.46 -20.41 7.52
N ASN A 143 -7.74 -19.81 8.67
CA ASN A 143 -6.85 -18.83 9.30
C ASN A 143 -5.47 -19.41 9.67
N ASP A 144 -5.40 -20.69 10.02
CA ASP A 144 -4.14 -21.40 10.29
C ASP A 144 -3.34 -21.75 9.02
N ALA A 145 -3.94 -21.48 7.86
CA ALA A 145 -3.34 -21.64 6.54
C ALA A 145 -3.00 -20.29 5.88
N LEU A 146 -3.02 -19.19 6.64
CA LEU A 146 -2.61 -17.86 6.18
C LEU A 146 -1.74 -17.17 7.23
N VAL A 147 -0.55 -16.71 6.83
CA VAL A 147 0.34 -15.90 7.68
C VAL A 147 0.82 -14.66 6.94
N HIS A 148 1.13 -13.63 7.73
CA HIS A 148 1.84 -12.43 7.29
C HIS A 148 3.25 -12.43 7.89
N ILE A 149 4.27 -12.36 7.05
CA ILE A 149 5.68 -12.33 7.45
C ILE A 149 6.33 -11.14 6.74
N ALA A 150 6.74 -10.12 7.51
CA ALA A 150 7.43 -8.93 7.01
C ALA A 150 6.79 -8.33 5.73
N GLY A 151 5.49 -8.02 5.77
CA GLY A 151 4.77 -7.47 4.61
C GLY A 151 4.30 -8.48 3.56
N GLN A 152 4.68 -9.75 3.67
CA GLN A 152 4.34 -10.78 2.70
C GLN A 152 3.21 -11.65 3.23
N ASN A 153 2.16 -11.85 2.43
CA ASN A 153 1.12 -12.81 2.78
C ASN A 153 1.44 -14.17 2.17
N ILE A 154 1.16 -15.24 2.91
CA ILE A 154 1.50 -16.60 2.49
C ILE A 154 0.30 -17.49 2.79
N LYS A 155 -0.26 -18.14 1.76
CA LYS A 155 -1.35 -19.12 1.90
C LYS A 155 -0.85 -20.54 1.74
N ARG A 156 -1.29 -21.46 2.61
CA ARG A 156 -1.08 -22.90 2.45
C ARG A 156 -2.24 -23.54 1.68
N TYR A 157 -1.94 -24.20 0.57
CA TYR A 157 -2.90 -24.93 -0.26
C TYR A 157 -2.30 -26.21 -0.82
N ASN A 158 -2.94 -27.36 -0.59
CA ASN A 158 -2.50 -28.67 -1.06
C ASN A 158 -1.01 -28.97 -0.80
N GLY A 159 -0.51 -28.59 0.39
CA GLY A 159 0.89 -28.79 0.78
C GLY A 159 1.89 -27.83 0.17
N ILE A 160 1.44 -26.83 -0.59
CA ILE A 160 2.23 -25.74 -1.19
C ILE A 160 1.93 -24.42 -0.47
N TYR A 161 2.91 -23.54 -0.40
CA TYR A 161 2.82 -22.23 0.24
C TYR A 161 2.98 -21.15 -0.82
N ILE A 162 1.93 -20.36 -1.04
CA ILE A 162 1.86 -19.38 -2.12
C ILE A 162 2.06 -17.99 -1.54
N VAL A 163 3.14 -17.32 -1.96
CA VAL A 163 3.52 -15.98 -1.50
C VAL A 163 2.85 -14.91 -2.35
N ASN A 164 2.21 -13.93 -1.70
CA ASN A 164 1.58 -12.76 -2.31
C ASN A 164 0.54 -13.09 -3.39
N TYR A 165 -0.36 -14.02 -3.06
CA TYR A 165 -1.38 -14.59 -3.95
C TYR A 165 -2.28 -13.54 -4.62
N ASP A 166 -2.42 -12.35 -4.04
CA ASP A 166 -3.25 -11.24 -4.52
C ASP A 166 -2.56 -10.32 -5.54
N VAL A 167 -1.23 -10.32 -5.61
CA VAL A 167 -0.48 -9.41 -6.51
C VAL A 167 -0.89 -9.54 -7.98
N PRO A 168 -1.06 -10.75 -8.56
CA PRO A 168 -1.48 -10.86 -9.95
C PRO A 168 -2.84 -10.20 -10.23
N ALA A 169 -3.80 -10.36 -9.31
CA ALA A 169 -5.13 -9.75 -9.47
C ALA A 169 -5.05 -8.22 -9.34
N LEU A 170 -4.23 -7.70 -8.42
CA LEU A 170 -3.99 -6.25 -8.29
C LEU A 170 -3.45 -5.66 -9.59
N LEU A 171 -2.47 -6.31 -10.22
CA LEU A 171 -1.93 -5.87 -11.52
C LEU A 171 -2.96 -5.96 -12.64
N HIS A 172 -3.76 -7.03 -12.68
CA HIS A 172 -4.75 -7.24 -13.72
C HIS A 172 -5.89 -6.19 -13.70
N LYS A 173 -6.31 -5.78 -12.50
CA LYS A 173 -7.42 -4.84 -12.30
C LYS A 173 -7.06 -3.38 -12.54
N ASN A 174 -5.79 -3.03 -12.33
CA ASN A 174 -5.28 -1.71 -12.64
C ASN A 174 -4.77 -1.68 -14.09
N ASN A 175 -5.70 -1.47 -15.02
CA ASN A 175 -5.41 -1.38 -16.44
C ASN A 175 -5.71 0.01 -17.00
N ALA A 176 -5.40 0.23 -18.29
CA ALA A 176 -5.54 1.53 -18.93
C ALA A 176 -6.98 2.08 -18.95
N GLY A 177 -8.00 1.25 -18.75
CA GLY A 177 -9.40 1.64 -18.71
C GLY A 177 -9.94 1.92 -17.31
N THR A 178 -9.11 1.79 -16.26
CA THR A 178 -9.57 2.00 -14.88
C THR A 178 -8.93 3.24 -14.27
N ASP A 179 -9.69 4.33 -14.26
CA ASP A 179 -9.33 5.54 -13.53
C ASP A 179 -9.51 5.32 -12.01
N ILE A 180 -8.86 6.14 -11.19
CA ILE A 180 -9.09 6.18 -9.74
C ILE A 180 -9.19 7.62 -9.23
N ALA A 181 -10.07 7.84 -8.27
CA ALA A 181 -10.08 9.07 -7.49
C ALA A 181 -9.12 8.95 -6.31
N VAL A 182 -8.18 9.91 -6.18
CA VAL A 182 -7.21 9.99 -5.09
C VAL A 182 -7.46 11.25 -4.28
N MET A 183 -7.61 11.07 -2.96
CA MET A 183 -7.78 12.13 -1.98
C MET A 183 -6.63 12.09 -0.97
N ALA A 184 -6.26 13.24 -0.43
CA ALA A 184 -5.47 13.30 0.79
C ALA A 184 -6.15 14.24 1.80
N PHE A 185 -6.17 13.80 3.05
CA PHE A 185 -6.74 14.52 4.18
C PHE A 185 -5.65 14.87 5.18
N ARG A 186 -5.63 16.12 5.65
CA ARG A 186 -4.76 16.56 6.73
C ARG A 186 -5.53 16.52 8.05
N THR A 187 -5.00 15.82 9.05
CA THR A 187 -5.69 15.61 10.32
C THR A 187 -4.81 15.71 11.55
N ARG A 188 -5.34 16.25 12.66
CA ARG A 188 -4.71 16.18 13.99
C ARG A 188 -5.18 15.01 14.85
N GLU A 189 -6.23 14.31 14.41
CA GLU A 189 -6.89 13.26 15.20
C GLU A 189 -6.09 11.94 15.19
N GLY A 190 -5.06 11.84 14.34
CA GLY A 190 -4.22 10.66 14.20
C GLY A 190 -4.84 9.54 13.36
N TYR A 191 -4.02 8.54 13.03
CA TYR A 191 -4.47 7.34 12.30
C TYR A 191 -5.56 6.54 13.02
N PRO A 192 -5.54 6.33 14.37
CA PRO A 192 -6.60 5.58 15.05
C PRO A 192 -8.00 6.16 14.84
N HIS A 193 -8.13 7.48 14.85
CA HIS A 193 -9.39 8.14 14.54
C HIS A 193 -9.80 7.90 13.08
N PHE A 194 -8.85 8.03 12.15
CA PHE A 194 -9.13 7.80 10.73
C PHE A 194 -9.53 6.34 10.45
N PHE A 195 -9.00 5.35 11.19
CA PHE A 195 -9.44 3.96 11.11
C PHE A 195 -10.88 3.78 11.62
N HIS A 196 -11.29 4.54 12.64
CA HIS A 196 -12.69 4.58 13.05
C HIS A 196 -13.59 5.12 11.93
N LEU A 197 -13.19 6.19 11.25
CA LEU A 197 -13.90 6.71 10.07
C LEU A 197 -13.95 5.67 8.96
N ALA A 198 -12.88 4.90 8.72
CA ALA A 198 -12.87 3.81 7.75
C ALA A 198 -13.92 2.72 8.07
N HIS A 199 -14.13 2.41 9.35
CA HIS A 199 -15.22 1.51 9.76
C HIS A 199 -16.60 2.09 9.48
N GLN A 200 -16.80 3.41 9.67
CA GLN A 200 -18.05 4.09 9.33
C GLN A 200 -18.28 4.15 7.80
N MET A 201 -17.23 4.38 7.01
CA MET A 201 -17.26 4.29 5.54
C MET A 201 -17.73 2.91 5.11
N ARG A 202 -17.17 1.85 5.71
CA ARG A 202 -17.61 0.47 5.45
C ARG A 202 -19.09 0.28 5.71
N SER A 203 -19.57 0.67 6.89
CA SER A 203 -20.98 0.53 7.26
C SER A 203 -21.88 1.26 6.26
N THR A 204 -21.52 2.48 5.90
CA THR A 204 -22.25 3.29 4.92
C THR A 204 -22.29 2.62 3.54
N LEU A 205 -21.17 2.07 3.08
CA LEU A 205 -21.12 1.35 1.80
C LEU A 205 -21.98 0.07 1.83
N VAL A 206 -22.00 -0.65 2.96
CA VAL A 206 -22.86 -1.84 3.13
C VAL A 206 -24.33 -1.45 3.14
N GLU A 207 -24.71 -0.42 3.89
CA GLU A 207 -26.08 0.08 3.98
C GLU A 207 -26.63 0.55 2.62
N ARG A 208 -25.76 1.12 1.78
CA ARG A 208 -26.10 1.55 0.41
C ARG A 208 -26.03 0.42 -0.62
N GLY A 209 -25.68 -0.81 -0.22
CA GLY A 209 -25.54 -1.94 -1.14
C GLY A 209 -24.32 -1.88 -2.06
N LEU A 210 -23.38 -0.98 -1.80
CA LEU A 210 -22.14 -0.77 -2.56
C LEU A 210 -21.01 -1.72 -2.12
N LEU A 211 -21.12 -2.29 -0.91
CA LEU A 211 -20.21 -3.31 -0.40
C LEU A 211 -21.00 -4.46 0.22
N ARG A 212 -20.57 -5.70 -0.01
CA ARG A 212 -21.23 -6.87 0.60
C ARG A 212 -20.94 -6.94 2.09
N GLN A 213 -21.91 -7.42 2.87
CA GLN A 213 -21.73 -7.67 4.30
C GLN A 213 -20.53 -8.61 4.54
N GLY A 214 -19.74 -8.33 5.58
CA GLY A 214 -18.56 -9.13 5.94
C GLY A 214 -17.29 -8.79 5.14
N VAL A 215 -17.39 -8.12 3.98
CA VAL A 215 -16.22 -7.71 3.21
C VAL A 215 -15.51 -6.54 3.93
N PRO A 216 -14.17 -6.56 4.05
CA PRO A 216 -13.43 -5.47 4.68
C PRO A 216 -13.37 -4.23 3.79
N ILE A 217 -13.28 -3.05 4.40
CA ILE A 217 -13.22 -1.75 3.70
C ILE A 217 -12.03 -1.66 2.74
N ALA A 218 -10.93 -2.35 3.07
CA ALA A 218 -9.74 -2.45 2.25
C ALA A 218 -9.98 -3.09 0.86
N ARG A 219 -11.14 -3.68 0.59
CA ARG A 219 -11.54 -4.13 -0.76
C ARG A 219 -12.13 -3.01 -1.62
N ALA A 220 -12.61 -1.93 -1.02
CA ALA A 220 -13.21 -0.80 -1.73
C ALA A 220 -12.27 0.41 -1.76
N VAL A 221 -11.53 0.65 -0.69
CA VAL A 221 -10.64 1.80 -0.61
C VAL A 221 -9.27 1.38 -0.11
N HIS A 222 -8.26 2.10 -0.57
CA HIS A 222 -6.97 2.19 0.10
C HIS A 222 -7.01 3.38 1.06
N ILE A 223 -6.37 3.21 2.22
CA ILE A 223 -6.15 4.26 3.20
C ILE A 223 -4.71 4.08 3.67
N SER A 224 -3.87 5.10 3.59
CA SER A 224 -2.53 5.03 4.21
C SER A 224 -2.69 4.70 5.69
N ARG A 225 -1.91 3.76 6.21
CA ARG A 225 -2.01 3.28 7.59
C ARG A 225 -0.83 3.74 8.46
N SER A 226 0.20 4.29 7.83
CA SER A 226 1.38 4.81 8.52
C SER A 226 2.00 5.98 7.77
N PRO A 227 2.81 6.82 8.45
CA PRO A 227 3.60 7.86 7.80
C PRO A 227 4.52 7.35 6.68
N PHE A 228 5.05 6.13 6.78
CA PHE A 228 5.86 5.56 5.68
C PHE A 228 5.00 5.18 4.47
N GLU A 229 3.78 4.68 4.67
CA GLU A 229 2.84 4.43 3.58
C GLU A 229 2.40 5.76 2.91
N GLN A 230 2.22 6.83 3.70
CA GLN A 230 1.98 8.19 3.17
C GLN A 230 3.10 8.63 2.22
N LEU A 231 4.38 8.30 2.48
CA LEU A 231 5.48 8.64 1.55
C LEU A 231 5.32 7.94 0.20
N ILE A 232 4.97 6.65 0.23
CA ILE A 232 4.74 5.84 -0.96
C ILE A 232 3.56 6.40 -1.74
N ASP A 233 2.43 6.64 -1.07
CA ASP A 233 1.23 7.23 -1.68
C ASP A 233 1.51 8.63 -2.26
N THR A 234 2.35 9.45 -1.58
CA THR A 234 2.78 10.75 -2.11
C THR A 234 3.56 10.59 -3.40
N ARG A 235 4.61 9.76 -3.44
CA ARG A 235 5.41 9.53 -4.65
C ARG A 235 4.56 9.03 -5.82
N ASP A 236 3.60 8.18 -5.52
CA ASP A 236 2.89 7.41 -6.53
C ASP A 236 1.64 8.12 -7.05
N TYR A 237 0.96 8.92 -6.24
CA TYR A 237 -0.33 9.51 -6.62
C TYR A 237 -0.45 11.03 -6.45
N LEU A 238 0.50 11.69 -5.79
CA LEU A 238 0.48 13.15 -5.68
C LEU A 238 1.13 13.77 -6.91
N ILE A 239 0.36 14.59 -7.62
CA ILE A 239 0.79 15.34 -8.79
C ILE A 239 0.96 16.81 -8.37
N ARG A 240 2.14 17.37 -8.63
CA ARG A 240 2.42 18.79 -8.36
C ARG A 240 1.62 19.69 -9.31
N GLN A 241 1.54 20.97 -8.97
CA GLN A 241 0.84 21.97 -9.79
C GLN A 241 1.43 22.12 -11.20
N ASP A 242 2.70 21.76 -11.40
CA ASP A 242 3.36 21.76 -12.72
C ASP A 242 3.13 20.47 -13.53
N GLY A 243 2.33 19.54 -13.01
CA GLY A 243 2.04 18.24 -13.62
C GLY A 243 3.09 17.15 -13.35
N SER A 244 4.17 17.46 -12.64
CA SER A 244 5.19 16.47 -12.30
C SER A 244 4.80 15.57 -11.12
N PRO A 245 5.25 14.31 -11.06
CA PRO A 245 5.07 13.45 -9.89
C PRO A 245 5.79 14.02 -8.66
N ALA A 246 5.17 13.93 -7.49
CA ALA A 246 5.78 14.35 -6.24
C ALA A 246 7.00 13.52 -5.83
N THR A 247 7.78 14.08 -4.92
CA THR A 247 8.92 13.46 -4.26
C THR A 247 8.63 13.35 -2.77
N PRO A 248 9.42 12.57 -2.01
CA PRO A 248 9.24 12.48 -0.56
C PRO A 248 9.27 13.85 0.13
N ALA A 249 10.06 14.80 -0.38
CA ALA A 249 10.21 16.15 0.18
C ALA A 249 8.94 17.03 0.07
N ASP A 250 7.96 16.62 -0.73
CA ASP A 250 6.68 17.31 -0.88
C ASP A 250 5.67 16.84 0.19
N SER A 251 5.82 15.64 0.76
CA SER A 251 4.96 15.15 1.85
C SER A 251 5.30 15.82 3.20
N SER A 252 4.31 15.97 4.07
CA SER A 252 4.53 16.49 5.43
C SER A 252 5.51 15.61 6.23
N PHE A 253 5.37 14.28 6.16
CA PHE A 253 6.29 13.37 6.86
C PHE A 253 7.71 13.40 6.28
N GLY A 254 7.85 13.42 4.95
CA GLY A 254 9.16 13.48 4.32
C GLY A 254 9.88 14.79 4.63
N ARG A 255 9.17 15.93 4.64
CA ARG A 255 9.72 17.21 5.12
C ARG A 255 10.14 17.12 6.59
N TYR A 256 9.29 16.57 7.44
CA TYR A 256 9.57 16.38 8.87
C TYR A 256 10.86 15.59 9.13
N LEU A 257 11.11 14.52 8.34
CA LEU A 257 12.34 13.72 8.42
C LEU A 257 13.57 14.51 7.94
N LEU A 258 13.46 15.23 6.81
CA LEU A 258 14.55 16.04 6.26
C LEU A 258 14.97 17.16 7.24
N ASP A 259 14.01 17.82 7.87
CA ASP A 259 14.26 18.88 8.86
C ASP A 259 14.95 18.34 10.13
N ARG A 260 14.92 17.01 10.33
CA ARG A 260 15.62 16.27 11.40
C ARG A 260 16.87 15.55 10.90
N ALA A 261 17.43 16.03 9.79
CA ALA A 261 18.66 15.57 9.19
C ALA A 261 18.67 14.09 8.74
N VAL A 262 17.50 13.49 8.49
CA VAL A 262 17.42 12.21 7.77
C VAL A 262 17.65 12.49 6.29
N PRO A 263 18.71 11.96 5.65
CA PRO A 263 19.00 12.28 4.25
C PRO A 263 17.90 11.78 3.30
N LEU A 264 17.63 12.53 2.22
CA LEU A 264 16.62 12.16 1.22
C LEU A 264 16.82 10.74 0.66
N ALA A 265 18.07 10.35 0.40
CA ALA A 265 18.40 9.02 -0.09
C ALA A 265 18.02 7.91 0.89
N VAL A 266 18.09 8.17 2.20
CA VAL A 266 17.65 7.23 3.24
C VAL A 266 16.11 7.13 3.25
N VAL A 267 15.41 8.26 3.13
CA VAL A 267 13.94 8.29 3.01
C VAL A 267 13.47 7.50 1.78
N GLN A 268 14.13 7.69 0.63
CA GLN A 268 13.88 6.89 -0.59
C GLN A 268 14.15 5.40 -0.35
N GLY A 269 15.27 5.08 0.32
CA GLY A 269 15.61 3.71 0.70
C GLY A 269 14.52 3.02 1.51
N PHE A 270 13.84 3.71 2.44
CA PHE A 270 12.72 3.15 3.20
C PHE A 270 11.50 2.82 2.33
N MET A 271 11.26 3.60 1.27
CA MET A 271 10.14 3.38 0.36
C MET A 271 10.43 2.25 -0.63
N ASP A 272 11.67 2.13 -1.09
CA ASP A 272 12.07 1.13 -2.09
C ASP A 272 12.38 -0.23 -1.44
N HIS A 273 12.83 -0.21 -0.17
CA HIS A 273 13.21 -1.39 0.60
C HIS A 273 12.61 -1.35 2.02
N PRO A 274 11.27 -1.46 2.17
CA PRO A 274 10.59 -1.29 3.45
C PRO A 274 10.82 -2.44 4.44
N ILE A 275 11.42 -3.55 4.02
CA ILE A 275 11.73 -4.66 4.93
C ILE A 275 13.08 -4.37 5.58
N CYS A 276 13.07 -4.20 6.89
CA CYS A 276 14.25 -3.86 7.68
C CYS A 276 14.52 -4.95 8.72
N GLU A 277 15.79 -5.17 9.00
CA GLU A 277 16.25 -5.93 10.16
C GLU A 277 16.29 -4.99 11.36
N PHE A 278 15.55 -5.32 12.41
CA PHE A 278 15.46 -4.55 13.65
C PHE A 278 16.18 -5.27 14.79
N ASP A 279 16.63 -4.48 15.77
CA ASP A 279 17.16 -4.98 17.04
C ASP A 279 16.15 -4.82 18.17
N PHE A 280 15.21 -5.77 18.26
CA PHE A 280 14.25 -5.85 19.36
C PHE A 280 14.77 -6.66 20.56
N GLY A 281 15.92 -7.32 20.43
CA GLY A 281 16.43 -8.29 21.40
C GLY A 281 16.27 -9.76 20.95
N GLU A 282 16.80 -10.67 21.78
CA GLU A 282 16.89 -12.10 21.46
C GLU A 282 15.51 -12.78 21.39
N GLY A 283 15.35 -13.68 20.41
CA GLY A 283 14.13 -14.49 20.21
C GLY A 283 12.99 -13.78 19.47
N LEU A 284 13.02 -12.44 19.38
CA LEU A 284 12.02 -11.67 18.64
C LEU A 284 12.30 -11.70 17.12
N PRO A 285 11.26 -11.62 16.27
CA PRO A 285 11.47 -11.57 14.83
C PRO A 285 12.13 -10.26 14.43
N ARG A 286 13.22 -10.38 13.69
CA ARG A 286 14.14 -9.27 13.36
C ARG A 286 13.71 -8.61 12.07
N ASP A 287 13.28 -9.39 11.09
CA ASP A 287 12.85 -8.84 9.80
C ASP A 287 11.38 -8.44 9.88
N GLN A 288 11.12 -7.14 9.73
CA GLN A 288 9.77 -6.56 9.75
C GLN A 288 9.60 -5.59 8.58
N SER A 289 8.36 -5.47 8.09
CA SER A 289 8.00 -4.38 7.20
C SER A 289 7.84 -3.11 8.01
N LEU A 290 8.62 -2.09 7.71
CA LEU A 290 8.53 -0.77 8.32
C LEU A 290 7.13 -0.15 8.14
N LEU A 291 6.45 -0.47 7.03
CA LEU A 291 5.09 0.00 6.75
C LEU A 291 4.07 -0.57 7.74
N GLU A 292 4.16 -1.88 8.00
CA GLU A 292 3.26 -2.59 8.92
C GLU A 292 3.61 -2.29 10.38
N LEU A 293 4.90 -2.25 10.72
CA LEU A 293 5.37 -2.01 12.07
C LEU A 293 4.97 -0.60 12.57
N CYS A 294 4.97 0.39 11.67
CA CYS A 294 4.59 1.76 11.99
C CYS A 294 3.10 2.04 11.75
N GLU A 295 2.26 1.02 11.59
CA GLU A 295 0.82 1.23 11.49
C GLU A 295 0.28 1.99 12.72
N GLY A 296 -0.49 3.05 12.46
CA GLY A 296 -1.10 3.86 13.50
C GLY A 296 -0.16 4.88 14.16
N PHE A 297 1.14 4.86 13.83
CA PHE A 297 2.14 5.74 14.44
C PHE A 297 1.98 7.19 13.97
N ASN A 298 2.36 8.14 14.83
CA ASN A 298 2.57 9.52 14.41
C ASN A 298 4.01 9.72 13.86
N TYR A 299 4.34 10.94 13.45
CA TYR A 299 5.65 11.25 12.88
C TYR A 299 6.82 11.08 13.86
N GLU A 300 6.61 11.41 15.13
CA GLU A 300 7.62 11.26 16.19
C GLU A 300 7.88 9.79 16.51
N ASP A 301 6.83 8.97 16.63
CA ASP A 301 6.95 7.52 16.84
C ASP A 301 7.75 6.87 15.71
N CYS A 302 7.46 7.20 14.44
CA CYS A 302 8.21 6.69 13.30
C CYS A 302 9.68 7.12 13.30
N LEU A 303 9.98 8.36 13.72
CA LEU A 303 11.36 8.82 13.85
C LEU A 303 12.12 8.02 14.91
N HIS A 304 11.48 7.75 16.05
CA HIS A 304 12.06 6.95 17.14
C HIS A 304 12.32 5.50 16.75
N MET A 305 11.65 4.98 15.71
CA MET A 305 11.93 3.66 15.16
C MET A 305 13.20 3.60 14.33
N LEU A 306 13.63 4.70 13.70
CA LEU A 306 14.75 4.67 12.76
C LEU A 306 16.07 4.17 13.36
N PRO A 307 16.48 4.57 14.58
CA PRO A 307 17.72 4.06 15.20
C PRO A 307 17.72 2.54 15.48
N MET A 308 16.55 1.90 15.47
CA MET A 308 16.44 0.45 15.69
C MET A 308 16.74 -0.37 14.43
N ILE A 309 16.77 0.26 13.26
CA ILE A 309 17.07 -0.39 11.98
C ILE A 309 18.57 -0.70 11.93
N ARG A 310 18.90 -1.98 11.75
CA ARG A 310 20.28 -2.48 11.59
C ARG A 310 20.67 -2.59 10.12
N SER A 311 19.76 -3.07 9.30
CA SER A 311 19.96 -3.24 7.87
C SER A 311 18.61 -3.21 7.13
N GLN A 312 18.65 -3.08 5.81
CA GLN A 312 17.48 -3.20 4.94
C GLN A 312 17.68 -4.38 4.01
N LEU A 313 16.62 -5.18 3.83
CA LEU A 313 16.62 -6.24 2.83
C LEU A 313 16.43 -5.61 1.45
N THR A 314 17.51 -5.60 0.67
CA THR A 314 17.46 -5.13 -0.71
C THR A 314 16.87 -6.23 -1.60
N ALA A 315 15.74 -5.95 -2.23
CA ALA A 315 15.24 -6.78 -3.31
C ALA A 315 16.11 -6.53 -4.56
N PRO A 316 16.94 -7.47 -5.02
CA PRO A 316 17.76 -7.27 -6.21
C PRO A 316 16.88 -6.98 -7.42
N GLY A 317 17.18 -5.87 -8.10
CA GLY A 317 16.57 -5.52 -9.38
C GLY A 317 15.21 -4.82 -9.27
N SER A 318 15.10 -3.74 -8.50
CA SER A 318 14.29 -2.62 -9.01
C SER A 318 15.02 -2.15 -10.28
N PRO A 319 14.57 -2.48 -11.50
CA PRO A 319 15.31 -2.19 -12.73
C PRO A 319 15.20 -0.69 -13.12
N PHE A 320 15.11 0.19 -12.13
CA PHE A 320 14.78 1.61 -12.28
C PHE A 320 15.81 2.54 -11.63
N LEU A 321 17.05 2.07 -11.46
CA LEU A 321 18.26 2.90 -11.50
C LEU A 321 19.06 2.54 -12.74
#